data_AF-A0A1A9V649-F1
#
_entry.id   AF-A0A1A9V649-F1
#
_cell.length_a   1.000
_cell.length_b   1.000
_cell.length_c   1.000
_cell.angle_alpha   90.00
_cell.angle_beta   90.00
_cell.angle_gamma   90.00
#
_symmetry.space_group_name_H-M   'P 1'
#
loop_
_entity.id
_entity.type
_entity.pdbx_description
1 polymer ?
#
loop_
_entity_poly.entity_id
_entity_poly.type
_entity_poly.pdbx_seq_one_letter_code
_entity_poly.pdbx_strand_id
1 'polypeptide(L)'
;MSHAEFHKNFRLIVEKIFNNWQNLRLAVEHGMGGRNGQQVAIEIVDYIYKYCIGNENISEGELQQVLEELMDEEFNTICEDGSVIEICQNLLRYKQMSLRGQYKEIESELTKLPSDKEWLNPNVKITYASADVDSSSEDEADNTGDDDDTDDMEVDLEDKTDSVFDCPSSSQCIIQSHIRQKEEFIEPDPGWTTVRRKKK
;
A
#
# COMPACT_ATOMS: atom_id res chain seq x y z
N MET A 1 -26.73 -22.05 3.15
CA MET A 1 -25.30 -21.71 3.14
C MET A 1 -24.96 -21.12 4.50
N SER A 2 -23.88 -21.53 5.14
CA SER A 2 -23.45 -20.89 6.38
C SER A 2 -22.74 -19.57 6.11
N HIS A 3 -22.82 -18.64 7.06
CA HIS A 3 -22.12 -17.36 6.98
C HIS A 3 -20.60 -17.57 6.90
N ALA A 4 -20.07 -18.58 7.61
CA ALA A 4 -18.66 -18.94 7.60
C ALA A 4 -18.16 -19.46 6.23
N GLU A 5 -18.97 -20.23 5.49
CA GLU A 5 -18.63 -20.64 4.12
C GLU A 5 -18.58 -19.45 3.17
N PHE A 6 -19.55 -18.54 3.25
CA PHE A 6 -19.55 -17.32 2.43
C PHE A 6 -18.31 -16.45 2.70
N HIS A 7 -17.98 -16.20 3.97
CA HIS A 7 -16.77 -15.45 4.36
C HIS A 7 -15.49 -16.10 3.83
N LYS A 8 -15.32 -17.41 4.06
CA LYS A 8 -14.14 -18.15 3.60
C LYS A 8 -14.01 -18.14 2.07
N ASN A 9 -15.09 -18.42 1.36
CA ASN A 9 -15.04 -18.53 -0.10
C ASN A 9 -14.86 -17.14 -0.74
N PHE A 10 -15.54 -16.11 -0.22
CA PHE A 10 -15.34 -14.74 -0.68
C PHE A 10 -13.93 -14.24 -0.41
N ARG A 11 -13.30 -14.59 0.72
CA ARG A 11 -11.90 -14.25 1.00
C ARG A 11 -10.95 -14.76 -0.09
N LEU A 12 -11.06 -16.05 -0.43
CA LEU A 12 -10.24 -16.67 -1.49
C LEU A 12 -10.47 -16.03 -2.87
N ILE A 13 -11.69 -15.56 -3.14
CA ILE A 13 -12.02 -14.83 -4.37
C ILE A 13 -11.29 -13.47 -4.41
N VAL A 14 -11.35 -12.68 -3.32
CA VAL A 14 -10.60 -11.41 -3.23
C VAL A 14 -9.10 -11.65 -3.40
N GLU A 15 -8.54 -12.61 -2.67
CA GLU A 15 -7.11 -12.95 -2.74
C GLU A 15 -6.67 -13.38 -4.16
N LYS A 16 -7.47 -14.18 -4.87
CA LYS A 16 -7.15 -14.63 -6.24
C LYS A 16 -7.24 -13.49 -7.26
N ILE A 17 -8.14 -12.53 -7.07
CA ILE A 17 -8.28 -11.32 -7.89
C ILE A 17 -7.07 -10.40 -7.69
N PHE A 18 -6.74 -10.05 -6.46
CA PHE A 18 -5.62 -9.15 -6.15
C PHE A 18 -4.25 -9.76 -6.50
N ASN A 19 -4.06 -11.08 -6.39
CA ASN A 19 -2.84 -11.73 -6.89
C ASN A 19 -2.67 -11.60 -8.42
N ASN A 20 -3.75 -11.36 -9.18
CA ASN A 20 -3.72 -11.15 -10.63
C ASN A 20 -3.65 -9.67 -11.04
N TRP A 21 -3.82 -8.73 -10.12
CA TRP A 21 -3.84 -7.30 -10.44
C TRP A 21 -2.42 -6.77 -10.65
N GLN A 22 -2.10 -6.40 -11.90
CA GLN A 22 -0.73 -6.03 -12.28
C GLN A 22 -0.27 -4.72 -11.63
N ASN A 23 -1.12 -3.70 -11.50
CA ASN A 23 -0.67 -2.39 -11.02
C ASN A 23 -0.24 -2.42 -9.55
N LEU A 24 -1.00 -3.11 -8.69
CA LEU A 24 -0.60 -3.34 -7.31
C LEU A 24 0.70 -4.18 -7.23
N ARG A 25 0.86 -5.20 -8.08
CA ARG A 25 2.10 -5.99 -8.14
C ARG A 25 3.29 -5.15 -8.58
N LEU A 26 3.14 -4.34 -9.64
CA LEU A 26 4.18 -3.45 -10.16
C LEU A 26 4.53 -2.35 -9.17
N ALA A 27 3.56 -1.76 -8.46
CA ALA A 27 3.81 -0.78 -7.41
C ALA A 27 4.66 -1.38 -6.28
N VAL A 28 4.44 -2.65 -5.92
CA VAL A 28 5.30 -3.34 -4.95
C VAL A 28 6.67 -3.72 -5.55
N GLU A 29 6.71 -4.28 -6.76
CA GLU A 29 7.98 -4.66 -7.42
C GLU A 29 8.88 -3.44 -7.68
N HIS A 30 8.34 -2.27 -7.99
CA HIS A 30 9.08 -1.01 -8.09
C HIS A 30 9.34 -0.31 -6.75
N GLY A 31 8.94 -0.91 -5.62
CA GLY A 31 9.24 -0.41 -4.27
C GLY A 31 8.48 0.85 -3.87
N MET A 32 7.36 1.17 -4.54
CA MET A 32 6.59 2.40 -4.32
C MET A 32 5.97 2.46 -2.91
N GLY A 33 5.56 1.31 -2.36
CA GLY A 33 5.16 1.14 -0.96
C GLY A 33 6.34 0.93 0.01
N GLY A 34 7.55 1.30 -0.40
CA GLY A 34 8.79 1.14 0.35
C GLY A 34 9.12 -0.30 0.73
N ARG A 35 9.93 -0.46 1.79
CA ARG A 35 10.46 -1.76 2.27
C ARG A 35 9.38 -2.78 2.66
N ASN A 36 8.17 -2.30 2.96
CA ASN A 36 7.05 -3.09 3.46
C ASN A 36 5.91 -3.23 2.42
N GLY A 37 6.08 -2.78 1.17
CA GLY A 37 4.99 -2.69 0.19
C GLY A 37 4.19 -3.99 0.01
N GLN A 38 4.84 -5.16 0.13
CA GLN A 38 4.16 -6.46 0.14
C GLN A 38 3.17 -6.63 1.30
N GLN A 39 3.56 -6.23 2.51
CA GLN A 39 2.73 -6.31 3.70
C GLN A 39 1.55 -5.32 3.58
N VAL A 40 1.82 -4.12 3.07
CA VAL A 40 0.79 -3.10 2.80
C VAL A 40 -0.24 -3.61 1.77
N ALA A 41 0.21 -4.25 0.69
CA ALA A 41 -0.67 -4.89 -0.29
C ALA A 41 -1.54 -6.01 0.33
N ILE A 42 -1.00 -6.79 1.28
CA ILE A 42 -1.75 -7.81 2.03
C ILE A 42 -2.81 -7.17 2.94
N GLU A 43 -2.49 -6.04 3.57
CA GLU A 43 -3.42 -5.32 4.44
C GLU A 43 -4.52 -4.61 3.64
N ILE A 44 -4.24 -4.10 2.44
CA ILE A 44 -5.25 -3.61 1.48
C ILE A 44 -6.23 -4.71 1.07
N VAL A 45 -5.73 -5.91 0.76
CA VAL A 45 -6.58 -7.08 0.45
C VAL A 45 -7.50 -7.44 1.62
N ASP A 46 -6.99 -7.39 2.84
CA ASP A 46 -7.77 -7.63 4.06
C ASP A 46 -8.80 -6.51 4.33
N TYR A 47 -8.43 -5.25 4.11
CA TYR A 47 -9.32 -4.10 4.22
C TYR A 47 -10.45 -4.14 3.18
N ILE A 48 -10.14 -4.35 1.89
CA ILE A 48 -11.15 -4.46 0.83
C ILE A 48 -12.07 -5.65 1.06
N TYR A 49 -11.55 -6.80 1.53
CA TYR A 49 -12.37 -7.92 1.98
C TYR A 49 -13.34 -7.50 3.11
N LYS A 50 -12.85 -6.86 4.18
CA LYS A 50 -13.65 -6.36 5.31
C LYS A 50 -14.71 -5.34 4.88
N TYR A 51 -14.34 -4.40 4.01
CA TYR A 51 -15.22 -3.40 3.42
C TYR A 51 -16.36 -4.07 2.65
N CYS A 52 -16.03 -5.07 1.81
CA CYS A 52 -16.97 -5.81 0.98
C CYS A 52 -17.98 -6.67 1.78
N ILE A 53 -17.60 -7.23 2.93
CA ILE A 53 -18.51 -8.01 3.79
C ILE A 53 -19.29 -7.12 4.78
N GLY A 54 -18.72 -6.01 5.24
CA GLY A 54 -19.33 -5.14 6.26
C GLY A 54 -20.41 -4.21 5.72
N ASN A 55 -20.30 -3.79 4.45
CA ASN A 55 -21.29 -2.95 3.78
C ASN A 55 -22.13 -3.85 2.85
N GLU A 56 -23.44 -3.96 3.06
CA GLU A 56 -24.30 -4.83 2.22
C GLU A 56 -24.42 -4.30 0.79
N ASN A 57 -24.84 -3.04 0.65
CA ASN A 57 -25.18 -2.38 -0.62
C ASN A 57 -24.10 -1.36 -1.03
N ILE A 58 -22.93 -1.85 -1.44
CA ILE A 58 -21.82 -1.03 -1.97
C ILE A 58 -22.08 -0.74 -3.45
N SER A 59 -21.99 0.52 -3.88
CA SER A 59 -21.95 0.88 -5.30
C SER A 59 -20.55 0.73 -5.90
N GLU A 60 -20.48 0.56 -7.22
CA GLU A 60 -19.22 0.41 -7.95
C GLU A 60 -18.26 1.59 -7.71
N GLY A 61 -18.78 2.82 -7.77
CA GLY A 61 -18.00 4.05 -7.52
C GLY A 61 -17.47 4.17 -6.09
N GLU A 62 -18.22 3.74 -5.07
CA GLU A 62 -17.74 3.72 -3.67
C GLU A 62 -16.65 2.68 -3.41
N LEU A 63 -16.57 1.63 -4.23
CA LEU A 63 -15.49 0.65 -4.15
C LEU A 63 -14.29 1.07 -5.00
N GLN A 64 -14.54 1.73 -6.14
CA GLN A 64 -13.53 2.32 -7.01
C GLN A 64 -12.77 3.43 -6.28
N GLN A 65 -13.47 4.43 -5.75
CA GLN A 65 -12.86 5.55 -5.03
C GLN A 65 -11.95 5.05 -3.89
N VAL A 66 -12.45 4.14 -3.06
CA VAL A 66 -11.69 3.55 -1.94
C VAL A 66 -10.46 2.75 -2.42
N LEU A 67 -10.51 2.15 -3.61
CA LEU A 67 -9.37 1.42 -4.18
C LEU A 67 -8.36 2.35 -4.89
N GLU A 68 -8.81 3.49 -5.42
CA GLU A 68 -7.96 4.57 -5.94
C GLU A 68 -7.24 5.30 -4.80
N GLU A 69 -7.97 5.67 -3.73
CA GLU A 69 -7.42 6.29 -2.52
C GLU A 69 -6.32 5.42 -1.90
N LEU A 70 -6.53 4.09 -1.78
CA LEU A 70 -5.51 3.17 -1.27
C LEU A 70 -4.29 3.00 -2.19
N MET A 71 -4.41 3.21 -3.50
CA MET A 71 -3.26 3.18 -4.42
C MET A 71 -2.48 4.50 -4.41
N ASP A 72 -3.15 5.63 -4.21
CA ASP A 72 -2.49 6.94 -4.08
C ASP A 72 -1.82 7.10 -2.71
N GLU A 73 -2.51 6.80 -1.60
CA GLU A 73 -1.97 7.00 -0.25
C GLU A 73 -0.85 6.02 0.14
N GLU A 74 -0.98 4.73 -0.19
CA GLU A 74 -0.04 3.69 0.24
C GLU A 74 1.04 3.36 -0.82
N PHE A 75 0.86 3.82 -2.07
CA PHE A 75 1.81 3.59 -3.18
C PHE A 75 2.11 4.82 -4.06
N ASN A 76 1.55 6.01 -3.81
CA ASN A 76 1.69 7.20 -4.69
C ASN A 76 1.37 6.88 -6.18
N THR A 77 0.39 6.01 -6.43
CA THR A 77 0.16 5.37 -7.74
C THR A 77 -1.26 5.59 -8.26
N ILE A 78 -1.39 6.35 -9.35
CA ILE A 78 -2.67 6.56 -10.06
C ILE A 78 -2.81 5.49 -11.16
N CYS A 79 -3.94 4.77 -11.17
CA CYS A 79 -4.21 3.66 -12.09
C CYS A 79 -5.09 4.09 -13.29
N GLU A 80 -4.48 4.71 -14.30
CA GLU A 80 -5.19 5.24 -15.49
C GLU A 80 -5.66 4.17 -16.50
N ASP A 81 -5.31 2.90 -16.32
CA ASP A 81 -5.63 1.80 -17.24
C ASP A 81 -7.07 1.27 -17.13
N GLY A 82 -7.85 1.77 -16.16
CA GLY A 82 -9.21 1.30 -15.87
C GLY A 82 -9.27 -0.02 -15.09
N SER A 83 -8.14 -0.62 -14.72
CA SER A 83 -8.11 -1.92 -14.02
C SER A 83 -8.80 -1.86 -12.66
N VAL A 84 -8.76 -0.73 -11.95
CA VAL A 84 -9.53 -0.50 -10.71
C VAL A 84 -11.00 -0.83 -10.93
N ILE A 85 -11.60 -0.27 -11.98
CA ILE A 85 -13.02 -0.43 -12.31
C ILE A 85 -13.32 -1.91 -12.58
N GLU A 86 -12.47 -2.59 -13.36
CA GLU A 86 -12.62 -4.03 -13.60
C GLU A 86 -12.52 -4.86 -12.31
N ILE A 87 -11.57 -4.55 -11.42
CA ILE A 87 -11.41 -5.20 -10.12
C ILE A 87 -12.68 -5.01 -9.27
N CYS A 88 -13.20 -3.78 -9.17
CA CYS A 88 -14.43 -3.46 -8.44
C CYS A 88 -15.67 -4.19 -9.01
N GLN A 89 -15.85 -4.17 -10.33
CA GLN A 89 -16.93 -4.90 -11.01
C GLN A 89 -16.85 -6.41 -10.78
N ASN A 90 -15.65 -7.00 -10.87
CA ASN A 90 -15.44 -8.42 -10.58
C ASN A 90 -15.76 -8.75 -9.11
N LEU A 91 -15.25 -7.98 -8.15
CA LEU A 91 -15.51 -8.16 -6.72
C LEU A 91 -17.02 -8.13 -6.41
N LEU A 92 -17.75 -7.16 -6.94
CA LEU A 92 -19.20 -7.03 -6.73
C LEU A 92 -19.98 -8.14 -7.45
N ARG A 93 -19.59 -8.55 -8.68
CA ARG A 93 -20.18 -9.69 -9.39
C ARG A 93 -20.03 -10.98 -8.57
N TYR A 94 -18.81 -11.29 -8.13
CA TYR A 94 -18.55 -12.52 -7.38
C TYR A 94 -19.15 -12.49 -5.97
N LYS A 95 -19.27 -11.33 -5.31
CA LYS A 95 -20.05 -11.19 -4.06
C LYS A 95 -21.50 -11.63 -4.28
N GLN A 96 -22.17 -11.12 -5.33
CA GLN A 96 -23.54 -11.52 -5.67
C GLN A 96 -23.66 -13.02 -6.02
N MET A 97 -22.75 -13.55 -6.84
CA MET A 97 -22.73 -14.98 -7.20
C MET A 97 -22.47 -15.88 -5.99
N SER A 98 -21.65 -15.43 -5.03
CA SER A 98 -21.36 -16.15 -3.78
C SER A 98 -22.57 -16.18 -2.85
N LEU A 99 -23.32 -15.07 -2.73
CA LEU A 99 -24.60 -15.02 -2.00
C LEU A 99 -25.66 -15.93 -2.64
N ARG A 100 -25.64 -16.11 -3.97
CA ARG A 100 -26.46 -17.08 -4.71
C ARG A 100 -25.92 -18.52 -4.65
N GLY A 101 -24.72 -18.72 -4.10
CA GLY A 101 -24.05 -20.02 -3.98
C GLY A 101 -23.48 -20.61 -5.27
N GLN A 102 -23.25 -19.79 -6.31
CA GLN A 102 -22.79 -20.20 -7.63
C GLN A 102 -21.27 -20.53 -7.69
N TYR A 103 -20.67 -21.05 -6.61
CA TYR A 103 -19.21 -21.18 -6.48
C TYR A 103 -18.52 -21.95 -7.61
N LYS A 104 -19.15 -22.98 -8.18
CA LYS A 104 -18.60 -23.74 -9.33
C LYS A 104 -18.36 -22.88 -10.58
N GLU A 105 -19.19 -21.84 -10.76
CA GLU A 105 -19.10 -20.90 -11.87
C GLU A 105 -17.97 -19.91 -11.60
N ILE A 106 -17.86 -19.43 -10.36
CA ILE A 106 -16.75 -18.58 -9.89
C ILE A 106 -15.41 -19.31 -10.01
N GLU A 107 -15.32 -20.57 -9.56
CA GLU A 107 -14.14 -21.44 -9.72
C GLU A 107 -13.77 -21.62 -11.20
N SER A 108 -14.76 -21.76 -12.08
CA SER A 108 -14.59 -21.87 -13.55
C SER A 108 -14.20 -20.53 -14.22
N GLU A 109 -14.34 -19.40 -13.54
CA GLU A 109 -13.83 -18.10 -14.00
C GLU A 109 -12.42 -17.83 -13.43
N LEU A 110 -12.21 -18.05 -12.13
CA LEU A 110 -10.91 -17.85 -11.48
C LEU A 110 -9.82 -18.83 -11.93
N THR A 111 -10.18 -19.98 -12.50
CA THR A 111 -9.23 -20.93 -13.13
C THR A 111 -8.81 -20.53 -14.55
N LYS A 112 -9.46 -19.52 -15.17
CA LYS A 112 -9.02 -18.92 -16.44
C LYS A 112 -7.95 -17.84 -16.23
N LEU A 113 -7.88 -17.28 -15.02
CA LEU A 113 -6.83 -16.33 -14.63
C LEU A 113 -5.50 -17.08 -14.44
N PRO A 114 -4.36 -16.50 -14.85
CA PRO A 114 -3.05 -17.08 -14.56
C PRO A 114 -2.85 -17.28 -13.05
N SER A 115 -1.90 -18.15 -12.70
CA SER A 115 -1.67 -18.56 -11.31
C SER A 115 -0.19 -18.54 -10.95
N ASP A 116 0.55 -17.67 -11.63
CA ASP A 116 1.98 -17.88 -11.88
C ASP A 116 2.88 -17.44 -10.70
N LYS A 117 2.29 -16.76 -9.70
CA LYS A 117 2.71 -16.70 -8.29
C LYS A 117 1.58 -16.16 -7.42
N GLU A 118 1.37 -16.79 -6.26
CA GLU A 118 0.65 -16.18 -5.14
C GLU A 118 1.60 -15.24 -4.39
N TRP A 119 1.89 -14.08 -4.98
CA TRP A 119 2.90 -13.14 -4.50
C TRP A 119 2.47 -12.41 -3.21
N LEU A 120 1.16 -12.35 -2.94
CA LEU A 120 0.59 -11.84 -1.70
C LEU A 120 0.67 -12.83 -0.51
N ASN A 121 1.33 -13.99 -0.66
CA ASN A 121 1.66 -14.82 0.49
C ASN A 121 2.85 -14.20 1.27
N PRO A 122 2.74 -13.95 2.59
CA PRO A 122 3.82 -13.35 3.38
C PRO A 122 5.08 -14.24 3.53
N ASN A 123 5.00 -15.49 3.07
CA ASN A 123 6.14 -16.41 2.99
C ASN A 123 6.93 -16.30 1.67
N VAL A 124 6.41 -15.59 0.66
CA VAL A 124 7.05 -15.37 -0.64
C VAL A 124 7.89 -14.10 -0.56
N LYS A 125 9.17 -14.16 -0.95
CA LYS A 125 9.99 -12.95 -1.07
C LYS A 125 9.77 -12.32 -2.45
N ILE A 126 9.44 -11.03 -2.49
CA ILE A 126 9.45 -10.24 -3.71
C ILE A 126 10.88 -9.83 -4.05
N THR A 127 11.24 -9.95 -5.32
CA THR A 127 12.41 -9.26 -5.88
C THR A 127 11.98 -7.85 -6.25
N TYR A 128 12.36 -6.88 -5.44
CA TYR A 128 12.23 -5.48 -5.83
C TYR A 128 13.14 -5.21 -7.04
N ALA A 129 12.66 -4.44 -8.00
CA ALA A 129 13.49 -3.87 -9.05
C ALA A 129 14.52 -2.97 -8.39
N SER A 130 15.81 -3.27 -8.58
CA SER A 130 16.87 -2.35 -8.19
C SER A 130 16.62 -1.02 -8.88
N ALA A 131 16.53 0.06 -8.10
CA ALA A 131 16.95 1.35 -8.60
C ALA A 131 18.47 1.24 -8.78
N ASP A 132 18.89 0.83 -9.99
CA ASP A 132 20.29 0.81 -10.37
C ASP A 132 20.77 2.26 -10.38
N VAL A 133 21.28 2.71 -9.22
CA VAL A 133 22.00 3.96 -9.11
C VAL A 133 23.21 3.87 -10.02
N ASP A 134 23.28 4.80 -10.95
CA ASP A 134 24.30 4.87 -12.00
C ASP A 134 25.69 5.12 -11.39
N SER A 135 26.30 4.05 -10.91
CA SER A 135 27.67 4.00 -10.44
C SER A 135 28.59 3.81 -11.64
N SER A 136 28.54 4.75 -12.60
CA SER A 136 29.49 4.80 -13.72
C SER A 136 30.89 5.15 -13.19
N SER A 137 31.55 4.12 -12.68
CA SER A 137 32.94 4.12 -12.23
C SER A 137 33.85 3.80 -13.42
N GLU A 138 33.70 4.58 -14.49
CA GLU A 138 34.55 4.52 -15.67
C GLU A 138 35.85 5.30 -15.44
N ASP A 139 36.91 4.60 -15.00
CA ASP A 139 38.30 5.09 -15.11
C ASP A 139 39.28 3.91 -15.16
N GLU A 140 39.83 3.66 -16.36
CA GLU A 140 40.88 2.66 -16.62
C GLU A 140 42.22 3.41 -16.82
N ALA A 141 43.02 3.52 -15.75
CA ALA A 141 44.32 4.19 -15.79
C ALA A 141 45.37 3.52 -14.89
N ASP A 142 46.22 2.68 -15.50
CA ASP A 142 47.44 2.15 -14.90
C ASP A 142 48.58 3.18 -14.96
N ASN A 143 49.07 3.64 -13.80
CA ASN A 143 50.52 3.85 -13.61
C ASN A 143 50.95 3.92 -12.14
N THR A 144 52.24 3.73 -11.91
CA THR A 144 52.92 3.91 -10.62
C THR A 144 53.26 5.37 -10.31
N GLY A 145 53.18 5.76 -9.05
CA GLY A 145 53.65 7.06 -8.54
C GLY A 145 53.82 7.02 -7.02
N ASP A 146 55.06 6.85 -6.58
CA ASP A 146 55.50 6.95 -5.18
C ASP A 146 56.00 8.37 -4.95
N ASP A 147 55.35 9.13 -4.06
CA ASP A 147 55.98 10.28 -3.38
C ASP A 147 55.20 10.66 -2.12
N ASP A 148 55.94 11.18 -1.14
CA ASP A 148 55.49 11.54 0.21
C ASP A 148 55.59 13.06 0.38
N ASP A 149 54.49 13.73 0.73
CA ASP A 149 54.61 14.89 1.62
C ASP A 149 53.32 15.19 2.39
N THR A 150 53.52 15.68 3.61
CA THR A 150 52.48 16.24 4.48
C THR A 150 52.31 17.73 4.23
N ASP A 151 51.07 18.23 4.25
CA ASP A 151 50.86 19.56 4.82
C ASP A 151 49.50 19.68 5.52
N ASP A 152 49.45 20.55 6.53
CA ASP A 152 48.38 20.61 7.54
C ASP A 152 47.59 21.92 7.42
N MET A 153 46.26 21.85 7.40
CA MET A 153 45.39 23.03 7.35
C MET A 153 44.17 22.90 8.27
N GLU A 154 44.43 23.18 9.54
CA GLU A 154 43.45 23.48 10.58
C GLU A 154 42.51 24.64 10.15
N VAL A 155 41.20 24.41 10.17
CA VAL A 155 40.16 25.44 10.00
C VAL A 155 39.07 25.25 11.06
N ASP A 156 38.86 26.27 11.90
CA ASP A 156 38.03 26.22 13.11
C ASP A 156 37.08 27.45 13.20
N LEU A 157 35.95 27.29 13.93
CA LEU A 157 34.90 28.30 14.27
C LEU A 157 34.08 28.85 13.08
N GLU A 158 32.83 29.34 13.16
CA GLU A 158 31.67 29.41 14.11
C GLU A 158 30.43 29.72 13.18
N ASP A 159 29.12 29.55 13.47
CA ASP A 159 28.26 28.86 14.45
C ASP A 159 26.78 28.99 13.94
N LYS A 160 25.80 28.26 14.51
CA LYS A 160 24.33 28.32 14.29
C LYS A 160 23.80 27.72 12.96
N THR A 161 22.57 27.18 12.87
CA THR A 161 21.42 27.09 13.81
C THR A 161 20.83 25.67 13.92
N ASP A 162 20.07 25.40 14.99
CA ASP A 162 19.12 24.28 15.08
C ASP A 162 18.21 24.11 13.85
N SER A 163 17.99 22.85 13.45
CA SER A 163 16.61 22.37 13.22
C SER A 163 16.51 20.87 13.54
N VAL A 164 15.90 20.55 14.69
CA VAL A 164 15.61 19.16 15.06
C VAL A 164 14.39 18.69 14.28
N PHE A 165 14.62 17.90 13.23
CA PHE A 165 13.62 17.00 12.67
C PHE A 165 13.86 15.58 13.18
N ASP A 166 13.59 15.40 14.48
CA ASP A 166 13.07 14.13 14.97
C ASP A 166 11.87 13.76 14.07
N CYS A 167 12.04 12.75 13.23
CA CYS A 167 10.94 12.16 12.48
C CYS A 167 10.37 11.03 13.33
N PRO A 168 9.30 11.25 14.11
CA PRO A 168 8.76 10.20 14.95
C PRO A 168 8.24 9.09 14.05
N SER A 169 8.87 7.92 14.11
CA SER A 169 8.39 6.71 13.44
C SER A 169 7.10 6.21 14.11
N SER A 170 6.02 6.93 13.87
CA SER A 170 4.66 6.50 14.12
C SER A 170 4.10 5.97 12.80
N SER A 171 4.56 4.78 12.43
CA SER A 171 3.93 3.94 11.40
C SER A 171 2.56 3.44 11.88
N GLN A 172 1.64 4.37 12.09
CA GLN A 172 0.22 4.11 12.24
C GLN A 172 -0.32 4.00 10.81
N CYS A 173 -0.50 2.76 10.32
CA CYS A 173 -0.96 2.50 8.96
C CYS A 173 -2.28 3.22 8.70
N ILE A 174 -2.42 3.80 7.50
CA ILE A 174 -3.58 4.65 7.16
C ILE A 174 -4.87 3.81 7.10
N ILE A 175 -4.74 2.51 6.88
CA ILE A 175 -5.78 1.49 7.10
C ILE A 175 -6.46 1.63 8.49
N GLN A 176 -5.74 2.02 9.55
CA GLN A 176 -6.35 2.27 10.87
C GLN A 176 -7.18 3.57 10.92
N SER A 177 -6.85 4.59 10.13
CA SER A 177 -7.66 5.82 10.02
C SER A 177 -8.87 5.61 9.10
N HIS A 178 -8.70 4.91 7.98
CA HIS A 178 -9.79 4.54 7.06
C HIS A 178 -10.83 3.62 7.70
N ILE A 179 -10.42 2.66 8.55
CA ILE A 179 -11.35 1.89 9.42
C ILE A 179 -12.14 2.81 10.37
N ARG A 180 -11.53 3.91 10.83
CA ARG A 180 -12.13 4.84 11.79
C ARG A 180 -13.09 5.87 11.17
N GLN A 181 -12.88 6.26 9.92
CA GLN A 181 -13.67 7.34 9.29
C GLN A 181 -15.08 6.92 8.84
N LYS A 182 -15.42 5.62 8.85
CA LYS A 182 -16.77 5.14 8.51
C LYS A 182 -17.75 5.00 9.69
N GLU A 183 -17.35 5.33 10.92
CA GLU A 183 -18.30 5.51 12.03
C GLU A 183 -18.84 6.96 12.05
N GLU A 184 -20.05 7.13 11.49
CA GLU A 184 -21.03 8.21 11.70
C GLU A 184 -20.49 9.65 11.92
N PHE A 185 -20.64 10.51 10.90
CA PHE A 185 -20.40 11.95 11.00
C PHE A 185 -21.35 12.62 12.02
N ILE A 186 -20.90 12.67 13.28
CA ILE A 186 -21.48 13.52 14.31
C ILE A 186 -20.77 14.87 14.24
N GLU A 187 -21.51 15.89 13.81
CA GLU A 187 -21.03 17.28 13.68
C GLU A 187 -20.40 17.77 15.00
N PRO A 188 -19.09 18.08 15.04
CA PRO A 188 -18.44 18.53 16.27
C PRO A 188 -18.79 19.99 16.56
N ASP A 189 -19.72 20.18 17.50
CA ASP A 189 -20.11 21.47 18.08
C ASP A 189 -18.88 22.38 18.33
N PRO A 190 -18.83 23.64 17.84
CA PRO A 190 -17.60 24.45 17.75
C PRO A 190 -17.08 25.00 19.10
N GLY A 191 -16.67 24.09 19.98
CA GLY A 191 -16.24 24.32 21.36
C GLY A 191 -14.86 24.95 21.54
N TRP A 192 -14.63 26.14 20.99
CA TRP A 192 -13.42 26.93 21.24
C TRP A 192 -13.28 27.29 22.73
N THR A 193 -12.40 26.58 23.45
CA THR A 193 -12.17 26.78 24.89
C THR A 193 -11.00 27.75 25.16
N THR A 194 -11.30 28.87 25.80
CA THR A 194 -10.35 29.99 25.98
C THR A 194 -9.20 29.66 26.93
N VAL A 195 -7.97 29.71 26.42
CA VAL A 195 -6.73 29.48 27.18
C VAL A 195 -6.52 30.52 28.29
N ARG A 196 -6.47 30.08 29.55
CA ARG A 196 -6.10 30.92 30.70
C ARG A 196 -4.63 30.76 31.07
N ARG A 197 -3.77 31.58 30.46
CA ARG A 197 -2.38 31.77 30.89
C ARG A 197 -2.29 32.13 32.39
N LYS A 198 -1.54 31.36 33.17
CA LYS A 198 -1.24 31.70 34.58
C LYS A 198 0.26 31.91 34.75
N LYS A 199 0.63 33.16 35.02
CA LYS A 199 2.01 33.61 35.18
C LYS A 199 2.57 33.15 36.53
N LYS A 200 3.83 32.70 36.54
CA LYS A 200 4.71 32.68 37.70
C LYS A 200 6.07 33.22 37.26
#